data_AF-A0A6A6BI39-F1
#
_entry.id   AF-A0A6A6BI39-F1
#
_cell.length_a   1.000
_cell.length_b   1.000
_cell.length_c   1.000
_cell.angle_alpha   90.00
_cell.angle_beta   90.00
_cell.angle_gamma   90.00
#
_symmetry.space_group_name_H-M   'P 1'
#
loop_
_entity.id
_entity.type
_entity.pdbx_description
1 polymer ?
#
loop_
_entity_poly.entity_id
_entity_poly.type
_entity_poly.pdbx_seq_one_letter_code
_entity_poly.pdbx_strand_id
1 'polypeptide(L)'
;MSAEDKAEFNTDISRTRTRRLTTLANAKDRCEVCGTLFSRHYNHKAHMETHDPNRQLKHRCPRHTCNRAFNRNTDLERHENTVHLKKKDWKCVQCGNMFGRKDTLRR
;
A
#
# COMPACT_ATOMS: atom_id res chain seq x y z
N MET A 1 -4.37 -27.43 14.32
CA MET A 1 -4.26 -27.76 12.88
C MET A 1 -5.46 -27.11 12.21
N SER A 2 -5.39 -25.79 12.01
CA SER A 2 -5.15 -25.16 10.70
C SER A 2 -6.18 -25.59 9.65
N ALA A 3 -7.27 -24.84 9.57
CA ALA A 3 -8.06 -24.73 8.35
C ALA A 3 -7.99 -23.26 7.92
N GLU A 4 -7.31 -23.06 6.80
CA GLU A 4 -7.03 -21.76 6.21
C GLU A 4 -8.31 -21.21 5.59
N ASP A 5 -8.88 -20.16 6.19
CA ASP A 5 -9.92 -19.34 5.55
C ASP A 5 -9.32 -18.63 4.34
N LYS A 6 -9.39 -19.30 3.19
CA LYS A 6 -9.04 -18.76 1.89
C LYS A 6 -9.99 -17.59 1.61
N ALA A 7 -9.43 -16.38 1.53
CA ALA A 7 -10.15 -15.18 1.18
C ALA A 7 -10.64 -15.24 -0.28
N GLU A 8 -11.76 -15.92 -0.49
CA GLU A 8 -12.53 -15.93 -1.73
C GLU A 8 -13.16 -14.54 -1.90
N PHE A 9 -12.54 -13.69 -2.72
CA PHE A 9 -13.12 -12.39 -3.06
C PHE A 9 -14.09 -12.57 -4.23
N ASN A 10 -15.36 -12.78 -3.89
CA ASN A 10 -16.47 -12.83 -4.84
C ASN A 10 -16.60 -11.47 -5.57
N THR A 11 -16.53 -11.49 -6.89
CA THR A 11 -16.64 -10.30 -7.74
C THR A 11 -18.11 -10.01 -8.04
N ASP A 12 -18.81 -9.37 -7.10
CA ASP A 12 -20.10 -8.73 -7.38
C ASP A 12 -19.87 -7.38 -8.09
N ILE A 13 -20.52 -7.23 -9.24
CA ILE A 13 -20.43 -6.06 -10.11
C ILE A 13 -21.32 -4.97 -9.52
N SER A 14 -20.73 -3.95 -8.88
CA SER A 14 -21.10 -2.52 -9.00
C SER A 14 -20.51 -1.65 -7.87
N ARG A 15 -19.18 -1.53 -7.79
CA ARG A 15 -18.51 -0.35 -7.21
C ARG A 15 -17.15 -0.15 -7.89
N THR A 16 -17.16 0.37 -9.12
CA THR A 16 -15.93 0.90 -9.73
C THR A 16 -15.46 2.07 -8.89
N ARG A 17 -14.48 1.83 -8.02
CA ARG A 17 -13.82 2.89 -7.25
C ARG A 17 -12.91 3.65 -8.22
N THR A 18 -13.48 4.56 -9.00
CA THR A 18 -12.71 5.47 -9.83
C THR A 18 -11.78 6.22 -8.89
N ARG A 19 -10.46 6.02 -9.02
CA ARG A 19 -9.46 6.82 -8.28
C ARG A 19 -9.62 8.25 -8.77
N ARG A 20 -10.41 9.06 -8.05
CA ARG A 20 -10.50 10.50 -8.32
C ARG A 20 -9.10 11.09 -8.11
N LEU A 21 -8.51 11.61 -9.17
CA LEU A 21 -7.24 12.33 -9.08
C LEU A 21 -7.44 13.54 -8.16
N THR A 22 -6.48 13.74 -7.27
CA THR A 22 -6.51 14.93 -6.42
C THR A 22 -6.04 16.11 -7.27
N THR A 23 -6.94 17.05 -7.52
CA THR A 23 -6.67 18.28 -8.31
C THR A 23 -6.90 19.50 -7.42
N LEU A 24 -6.48 20.68 -7.86
CA LEU A 24 -6.75 21.94 -7.17
C LEU A 24 -8.23 22.09 -6.78
N ALA A 25 -9.16 21.66 -7.64
CA ALA A 25 -10.59 21.77 -7.42
C ALA A 25 -11.15 20.87 -6.30
N ASN A 26 -10.42 19.84 -5.86
CA ASN A 26 -10.88 18.90 -4.83
C ASN A 26 -9.85 18.63 -3.72
N ALA A 27 -8.70 19.29 -3.79
CA ALA A 27 -7.69 19.27 -2.76
C ALA A 27 -8.22 20.00 -1.53
N LYS A 28 -8.09 19.35 -0.37
CA LYS A 28 -8.38 19.96 0.93
C LYS A 28 -7.10 20.53 1.54
N ASP A 29 -5.99 19.84 1.32
CA ASP A 29 -4.70 20.19 1.88
C ASP A 29 -3.62 20.18 0.79
N ARG A 30 -2.63 21.06 0.93
CA ARG A 30 -1.44 21.15 0.08
C ARG A 30 -0.20 21.02 0.96
N CYS A 31 0.74 20.18 0.54
CA CYS A 31 2.06 20.16 1.15
C CYS A 31 2.84 21.41 0.73
N GLU A 32 3.29 22.19 1.70
CA GLU A 32 4.06 23.42 1.45
C GLU A 32 5.50 23.13 1.02
N VAL A 33 6.04 21.94 1.34
CA VAL A 33 7.42 21.56 1.03
C VAL A 33 7.57 21.11 -0.43
N CYS A 34 6.63 20.32 -0.96
CA CYS A 34 6.73 19.75 -2.31
C CYS A 34 5.54 20.07 -3.23
N GLY A 35 4.55 20.84 -2.74
CA GLY A 35 3.38 21.25 -3.52
C GLY A 35 2.34 20.14 -3.77
N THR A 36 2.54 18.93 -3.25
CA THR A 36 1.63 17.79 -3.47
C THR A 36 0.24 18.09 -2.88
N LEU A 37 -0.81 17.76 -3.64
CA LEU A 37 -2.20 17.98 -3.24
C LEU A 37 -2.83 16.73 -2.64
N PHE A 38 -3.62 16.92 -1.58
CA PHE A 38 -4.32 15.86 -0.87
C PHE A 38 -5.82 16.18 -0.74
N SER A 39 -6.66 15.23 -1.13
CA SER A 39 -8.12 15.33 -0.98
C SER A 39 -8.61 14.95 0.43
N ARG A 40 -7.72 14.44 1.28
CA ARG A 40 -8.02 13.97 2.64
C ARG A 40 -6.93 14.40 3.61
N HIS A 41 -7.32 15.05 4.71
CA HIS A 41 -6.40 15.57 5.72
C HIS A 41 -5.50 14.49 6.34
N TYR A 42 -6.03 13.31 6.69
CA TYR A 42 -5.19 12.26 7.28
C TYR A 42 -4.08 11.76 6.31
N ASN A 43 -4.31 11.84 4.99
CA ASN A 43 -3.27 11.52 4.01
C ASN A 43 -2.20 12.62 3.97
N HIS A 44 -2.61 13.89 4.02
CA HIS A 44 -1.68 15.02 4.10
C HIS A 44 -0.82 14.93 5.36
N LYS A 45 -1.44 14.72 6.53
CA LYS A 45 -0.72 14.58 7.80
C LYS A 45 0.32 13.45 7.76
N ALA A 46 -0.07 12.26 7.29
CA ALA A 46 0.85 11.14 7.12
C ALA A 46 1.94 11.41 6.08
N HIS A 47 1.65 12.22 5.06
CA HIS A 47 2.65 12.64 4.09
C HIS A 47 3.65 13.63 4.68
N MET A 48 3.23 14.56 5.54
CA MET A 48 4.16 15.51 6.18
C MET A 48 5.23 14.80 7.02
N GLU A 49 4.93 13.63 7.58
CA GLU A 49 5.93 12.78 8.23
C GLU A 49 7.07 12.38 7.28
N THR A 50 6.85 12.37 5.96
CA THR A 50 7.90 12.08 4.95
C THR A 50 8.91 13.22 4.78
N HIS A 51 8.54 14.44 5.17
CA HIS A 51 9.41 15.61 5.14
C HIS A 51 10.13 15.86 6.48
N ASP A 52 9.72 15.18 7.55
CA ASP A 52 10.38 15.31 8.85
C ASP A 52 11.82 14.74 8.77
N PRO A 53 12.86 15.57 8.97
CA PRO A 53 14.25 15.11 8.90
C PRO A 53 14.59 14.15 10.05
N ASN A 54 13.82 14.21 11.15
CA ASN A 54 13.97 13.30 12.30
C ASN A 54 13.16 12.01 12.15
N ARG A 55 12.56 11.76 10.98
CA ARG A 55 11.72 10.58 10.76
C ARG A 55 12.55 9.32 10.94
N GLN A 56 12.18 8.55 11.95
CA GLN A 56 12.80 7.27 12.23
C GLN A 56 12.11 6.16 11.43
N LEU A 57 12.82 5.57 10.48
CA LEU A 57 12.41 4.32 9.85
C LEU A 57 12.71 3.16 10.81
N LYS A 58 11.83 3.00 11.80
CA LYS A 58 11.98 2.03 12.89
C LYS A 58 11.89 0.58 12.40
N HIS A 59 11.19 0.34 11.30
CA HIS A 59 10.94 -1.01 10.78
C HIS A 59 11.93 -1.33 9.67
N ARG A 60 13.10 -1.88 10.03
CA ARG A 60 14.13 -2.32 9.08
C ARG A 60 13.86 -3.75 8.64
N CYS A 61 14.16 -4.05 7.38
CA CYS A 61 14.15 -5.43 6.91
C CYS A 61 15.20 -6.24 7.68
N PRO A 62 14.84 -7.40 8.26
CA PRO A 62 15.78 -8.22 9.02
C PRO A 62 16.81 -8.94 8.12
N ARG A 63 16.60 -8.95 6.80
CA ARG A 63 17.51 -9.61 5.86
C ARG A 63 18.77 -8.76 5.66
N HIS A 64 19.94 -9.30 6.02
CA HIS A 64 21.23 -8.60 5.90
C HIS A 64 21.60 -8.13 4.48
N THR A 65 21.09 -8.79 3.43
CA THR A 65 21.30 -8.35 2.03
C THR A 65 20.30 -7.28 1.58
N CYS A 66 19.37 -6.85 2.45
CA CYS A 66 18.32 -5.88 2.16
C CYS A 66 18.36 -4.72 3.17
N ASN A 67 18.82 -3.55 2.73
CA ASN A 67 18.89 -2.35 3.57
C ASN A 67 17.60 -1.51 3.54
N ARG A 68 16.45 -2.10 3.22
CA ARG A 68 15.17 -1.37 3.18
C ARG A 68 14.64 -1.13 4.59
N ALA A 69 14.12 0.07 4.81
CA ALA A 69 13.50 0.48 6.07
C ALA A 69 12.19 1.23 5.81
N PHE A 70 11.24 1.07 6.73
CA PHE A 70 9.86 1.53 6.59
C PHE A 70 9.44 2.30 7.85
N ASN A 71 8.49 3.21 7.69
CA ASN A 71 7.88 3.95 8.80
C ASN A 71 6.74 3.17 9.48
N ARG A 72 6.19 2.15 8.81
CA ARG A 72 5.10 1.33 9.33
C ARG A 72 5.45 -0.14 9.24
N ASN A 73 5.06 -0.89 10.26
CA ASN A 73 5.26 -2.34 10.29
C ASN A 73 4.55 -3.05 9.13
N THR A 74 3.34 -2.61 8.79
CA THR A 74 2.55 -3.18 7.68
C THR A 74 3.23 -3.02 6.32
N ASP A 75 4.00 -1.95 6.13
CA ASP A 75 4.77 -1.74 4.91
C ASP A 75 6.01 -2.66 4.85
N LEU A 76 6.67 -2.92 5.99
CA LEU A 76 7.74 -3.90 6.12
C LEU A 76 7.24 -5.31 5.84
N GLU A 77 6.18 -5.75 6.52
CA GLU A 77 5.61 -7.09 6.36
C GLU A 77 5.21 -7.35 4.89
N ARG A 78 4.58 -6.35 4.27
CA ARG A 78 4.26 -6.40 2.84
C ARG A 78 5.51 -6.50 1.97
N HIS A 79 6.56 -5.76 2.29
CA HIS A 79 7.83 -5.84 1.56
C HIS A 79 8.44 -7.23 1.67
N GLU A 80 8.51 -7.81 2.86
CA GLU A 80 9.05 -9.14 3.07
C GLU A 80 8.26 -10.21 2.32
N ASN A 81 6.93 -10.16 2.43
CA ASN A 81 6.03 -11.07 1.74
C ASN A 81 6.20 -10.99 0.22
N THR A 82 6.27 -9.78 -0.34
CA THR A 82 6.29 -9.60 -1.82
C THR A 82 7.67 -9.76 -2.44
N VAL A 83 8.74 -9.38 -1.75
CA VAL A 83 10.09 -9.33 -2.32
C VAL A 83 10.92 -10.55 -1.95
N HIS A 84 10.86 -10.98 -0.68
CA HIS A 84 11.71 -12.06 -0.19
C HIS A 84 11.01 -13.42 -0.24
N LEU A 85 9.77 -13.48 0.27
CA LEU A 85 8.98 -14.71 0.25
C LEU A 85 8.29 -14.94 -1.10
N LYS A 86 8.19 -13.89 -1.93
CA LYS A 86 7.45 -13.91 -3.21
C LYS A 86 6.04 -14.47 -3.04
N LYS A 87 5.43 -14.23 -1.86
CA LYS A 87 4.10 -14.69 -1.49
C LYS A 87 3.08 -14.04 -2.43
N LYS A 88 2.24 -14.86 -3.06
CA LYS A 88 1.24 -14.41 -4.03
C LYS A 88 -0.13 -14.98 -3.68
N ASP A 89 -0.72 -14.44 -2.63
CA ASP A 89 -1.99 -14.96 -2.09
C ASP A 89 -3.23 -14.56 -2.91
N TRP A 90 -3.06 -13.66 -3.90
CA TRP A 90 -4.18 -13.07 -4.63
C TRP A 90 -4.25 -13.62 -6.04
N LYS A 91 -5.15 -14.59 -6.28
CA LYS A 91 -5.37 -15.17 -7.60
C LYS A 91 -6.44 -14.42 -8.38
N CYS A 92 -6.15 -14.09 -9.65
CA CYS A 92 -7.18 -13.68 -10.59
C CYS A 92 -7.95 -14.91 -11.08
N VAL A 93 -9.27 -14.94 -10.89
CA VAL A 93 -10.12 -16.04 -11.35
C VAL A 93 -10.23 -16.12 -12.87
N GLN A 94 -10.08 -14.98 -13.56
CA GLN A 94 -10.26 -14.90 -15.02
C GLN A 94 -9.01 -15.38 -15.79
N CYS A 95 -7.83 -14.87 -15.43
CA CYS A 95 -6.58 -15.24 -16.11
C CYS A 95 -5.70 -16.21 -15.32
N GLY A 96 -6.12 -16.62 -14.12
CA GLY A 96 -5.37 -17.55 -13.26
C GLY A 96 -4.11 -16.97 -12.60
N ASN A 97 -3.70 -15.76 -12.96
CA ASN A 97 -2.46 -15.15 -12.48
C ASN A 97 -2.46 -14.86 -10.98
N MET A 98 -1.31 -15.08 -10.36
CA MET A 98 -1.08 -14.91 -8.93
C MET A 98 -0.36 -13.57 -8.66
N PHE A 99 -0.88 -12.80 -7.72
CA PHE A 99 -0.40 -11.48 -7.34
C PHE A 99 -0.04 -11.42 -5.86
N GLY A 100 1.00 -10.65 -5.53
CA GLY A 100 1.44 -10.45 -4.14
C GLY A 100 0.53 -9.53 -3.32
N ARG A 101 -0.38 -8.79 -3.96
CA ARG A 101 -1.24 -7.81 -3.30
C ARG A 101 -2.61 -7.70 -3.96
N LYS A 102 -3.62 -7.45 -3.13
CA LYS A 102 -5.01 -7.22 -3.55
C LYS A 102 -5.16 -6.01 -4.47
N ASP A 103 -4.44 -4.92 -4.21
CA ASP A 103 -4.53 -3.71 -5.04
C ASP A 103 -3.88 -3.87 -6.42
N THR A 104 -2.89 -4.77 -6.55
CA THR A 104 -2.31 -5.12 -7.86
C THR A 104 -3.24 -6.01 -8.67
N LEU A 105 -3.97 -6.93 -8.02
CA LEU A 105 -5.00 -7.74 -8.68
C LEU A 105 -6.16 -6.89 -9.23
N ARG A 106 -6.45 -5.75 -8.59
CA ARG A 106 -7.56 -4.85 -8.96
C ARG A 106 -7.20 -3.82 -10.03
N ARG A 107 -5.96 -3.80 -10.51
CA ARG A 107 -5.49 -2.88 -11.55
C ARG A 107 -5.59 -3.58 -12.90
#